data_AF-A0A5J4PFV0-F1
#
_entry.id   AF-A0A5J4PFV0-F1
#
_cell.length_a   1.000
_cell.length_b   1.000
_cell.length_c   1.000
_cell.angle_alpha   90.00
_cell.angle_beta   90.00
_cell.angle_gamma   90.00
#
_symmetry.space_group_name_H-M   'P 1'
#
loop_
_entity.id
_entity.type
_entity.pdbx_description
1 polymer ?
#
loop_
_entity_poly.entity_id
_entity_poly.type
_entity_poly.pdbx_seq_one_letter_code
_entity_poly.pdbx_strand_id
1 'polypeptide(L)'
;MIPFTSRLKKEIDASIEQIESSEISAITKSLEASHVLADAFNRLKAFILSYSFRDEEEEIFFFKEVKPKLCYRLIYYRIVYNIEMNRPIGVDKQ
;
A
#
# COMPACT_ATOMS: atom_id res chain seq x y z
N MET A 1 1.83 16.38 11.30
CA MET A 1 1.75 15.06 10.62
C MET A 1 0.70 15.01 9.50
N ILE A 2 -0.52 15.52 9.72
CA ILE A 2 -1.67 15.41 8.79
C ILE A 2 -1.42 15.87 7.33
N PRO A 3 -0.76 17.02 7.05
CA PRO A 3 -0.57 17.45 5.66
C PRO A 3 0.26 16.47 4.82
N PHE A 4 1.29 15.88 5.45
CA PHE A 4 2.14 14.87 4.80
C PHE A 4 1.35 13.59 4.53
N THR A 5 0.64 13.06 5.54
CA THR A 5 -0.10 11.80 5.40
C THR A 5 -1.25 11.91 4.41
N SER A 6 -1.93 13.05 4.35
CA SER A 6 -2.99 13.32 3.37
C SER A 6 -2.45 13.40 1.94
N ARG A 7 -1.29 14.02 1.74
CA ARG A 7 -0.62 14.06 0.43
C ARG A 7 -0.17 12.67 0.00
N LEU A 8 0.50 11.96 0.88
CA LEU A 8 0.94 10.59 0.64
C LEU A 8 -0.24 9.67 0.29
N LYS A 9 -1.37 9.81 0.99
CA LYS A 9 -2.60 9.07 0.67
C LYS A 9 -3.07 9.33 -0.76
N LYS A 10 -3.14 10.60 -1.17
CA LYS A 10 -3.56 10.98 -2.52
C LYS A 10 -2.62 10.42 -3.60
N GLU A 11 -1.32 10.48 -3.36
CA GLU A 11 -0.30 9.89 -4.27
C GLU A 11 -0.50 8.37 -4.43
N ILE A 12 -0.69 7.67 -3.31
CA ILE A 12 -0.99 6.23 -3.30
C ILE A 12 -2.29 5.95 -4.07
N ASP A 13 -3.37 6.67 -3.76
CA ASP A 13 -4.68 6.44 -4.37
C ASP A 13 -4.60 6.58 -5.90
N ALA A 14 -3.97 7.65 -6.39
CA ALA A 14 -3.79 7.89 -7.82
C ALA A 14 -2.93 6.80 -8.50
N SER A 15 -1.83 6.38 -7.85
CA SER A 15 -0.95 5.35 -8.39
C SER A 15 -1.64 3.99 -8.45
N ILE A 16 -2.42 3.65 -7.43
CA ILE A 16 -3.19 2.40 -7.39
C ILE A 16 -4.29 2.41 -8.46
N GLU A 17 -5.01 3.51 -8.62
CA GLU A 17 -6.03 3.64 -9.67
C GLU A 17 -5.44 3.47 -11.08
N GLN A 18 -4.25 4.02 -11.32
CA GLN A 18 -3.53 3.82 -12.58
C GLN A 18 -3.14 2.35 -12.80
N ILE A 19 -2.67 1.64 -11.77
CA ILE A 19 -2.33 0.22 -11.86
C ILE A 19 -3.59 -0.62 -12.09
N GLU A 20 -4.68 -0.33 -11.39
CA GLU A 20 -5.92 -1.08 -11.52
C GLU A 20 -6.58 -0.91 -12.89
N SER A 21 -6.49 0.29 -13.48
CA SER A 21 -7.02 0.59 -14.82
C SER A 21 -6.15 0.11 -15.99
N SER A 22 -4.93 -0.38 -15.72
CA SER A 22 -4.03 -0.88 -16.77
C SER A 22 -4.44 -2.25 -17.33
N GLU A 23 -4.09 -2.55 -18.58
CA GLU A 23 -4.40 -3.83 -19.27
C GLU A 23 -3.29 -4.89 -19.05
N ILE A 24 -2.81 -5.02 -17.83
CA ILE A 24 -1.84 -6.05 -17.41
C ILE A 24 -2.48 -7.11 -16.52
N SER A 25 -1.79 -8.25 -16.37
CA SER A 25 -2.28 -9.38 -15.59
C SER A 25 -2.46 -9.04 -14.09
N ALA A 26 -3.34 -9.78 -13.40
CA ALA A 26 -3.57 -9.62 -11.97
C ALA A 26 -2.30 -9.83 -11.11
N ILE A 27 -1.43 -10.77 -11.51
CA ILE A 27 -0.13 -10.98 -10.85
C ILE A 27 0.77 -9.75 -10.99
N THR A 28 0.81 -9.12 -12.17
CA THR A 28 1.60 -7.91 -12.39
C THR A 28 1.02 -6.73 -11.61
N LYS A 29 -0.30 -6.53 -11.66
CA LYS A 29 -0.98 -5.45 -10.91
C LYS A 29 -0.69 -5.55 -9.41
N SER A 30 -0.83 -6.74 -8.84
CA SER A 30 -0.61 -6.96 -7.40
C SER A 30 0.86 -6.78 -6.99
N LEU A 31 1.82 -7.13 -7.85
CA LEU A 31 3.23 -6.86 -7.63
C LEU A 31 3.54 -5.35 -7.65
N GLU A 32 3.11 -4.65 -8.70
CA GLU A 32 3.33 -3.22 -8.85
C GLU A 32 2.69 -2.41 -7.71
N ALA A 33 1.44 -2.71 -7.38
CA ALA A 33 0.73 -2.09 -6.27
C ALA A 33 1.46 -2.34 -4.94
N SER A 34 1.96 -3.57 -4.72
CA SER A 34 2.75 -3.90 -3.53
C SER A 34 4.03 -3.08 -3.43
N HIS A 35 4.71 -2.81 -4.54
CA HIS A 35 5.91 -1.97 -4.56
C HIS A 35 5.60 -0.51 -4.24
N VAL A 36 4.58 0.08 -4.89
CA VAL A 36 4.14 1.46 -4.62
C VAL A 36 3.79 1.64 -3.14
N LEU A 37 3.04 0.69 -2.58
CA LEU A 37 2.60 0.75 -1.19
C LEU A 37 3.76 0.51 -0.20
N ALA A 38 4.73 -0.35 -0.54
CA ALA A 38 5.92 -0.56 0.28
C ALA A 38 6.81 0.68 0.31
N ASP A 39 7.01 1.34 -0.83
CA ASP A 39 7.74 2.62 -0.89
C ASP A 39 7.04 3.70 -0.05
N ALA A 40 5.74 3.87 -0.24
CA ALA A 40 4.97 4.83 0.54
C ALA A 40 5.03 4.55 2.05
N PHE A 41 5.03 3.27 2.45
CA PHE A 41 5.20 2.89 3.85
C PHE A 41 6.60 3.25 4.39
N ASN A 42 7.65 3.05 3.60
CA ASN A 42 9.00 3.45 3.97
C ASN A 42 9.11 4.97 4.12
N ARG A 43 8.51 5.75 3.21
CA ARG A 43 8.42 7.21 3.29
C ARG A 43 7.68 7.66 4.53
N LEU A 44 6.55 7.02 4.86
CA LEU A 44 5.80 7.29 6.09
C LEU A 44 6.65 7.01 7.34
N LYS A 45 7.33 5.87 7.37
CA LYS A 45 8.21 5.49 8.49
C LYS A 45 9.33 6.51 8.68
N ALA A 46 10.01 6.90 7.60
CA ALA A 46 11.09 7.89 7.64
C ALA A 46 10.59 9.25 8.16
N PHE A 47 9.42 9.71 7.70
CA PHE A 47 8.81 10.94 8.19
C PHE A 47 8.52 10.87 9.70
N ILE A 48 7.84 9.81 10.14
CA ILE A 48 7.40 9.67 11.54
C ILE A 48 8.59 9.52 12.50
N LEU A 49 9.66 8.85 12.11
CA LEU A 49 10.88 8.74 12.93
C LEU A 49 11.54 10.09 13.21
N SER A 50 11.32 11.08 12.34
CA SER A 50 11.83 12.46 12.50
C SER A 50 10.81 13.43 13.08
N TYR A 51 9.57 13.00 13.25
CA TYR A 51 8.46 13.87 13.66
C TYR A 51 8.21 13.76 15.16
N SER A 52 8.22 14.89 15.85
CA SER A 52 7.74 14.98 17.23
C SER A 52 6.23 15.21 17.23
N PHE A 53 5.48 14.29 17.83
CA PHE A 53 4.03 14.46 18.03
C PHE A 53 3.75 15.66 18.94
N ARG A 54 2.65 16.36 18.67
CA ARG A 54 2.23 17.52 19.44
C ARG A 54 1.81 17.12 20.86
N ASP A 55 1.12 16.00 20.98
CA ASP A 55 0.54 15.45 22.20
C ASP A 55 0.31 13.94 22.04
N GLU A 56 -0.01 13.27 23.16
CA GLU A 56 -0.30 11.83 23.18
C GLU A 56 -1.52 11.49 22.32
N GLU A 57 -2.52 12.39 22.23
CA GLU A 57 -3.70 12.17 21.41
C GLU A 57 -3.37 12.13 19.91
N GLU A 58 -2.46 12.98 19.42
CA GLU A 58 -1.98 12.98 18.03
C GLU A 58 -1.24 11.66 17.73
N GLU A 59 -0.42 11.19 18.66
CA GLU A 59 0.30 9.92 18.51
C GLU A 59 -0.67 8.72 18.47
N ILE A 60 -1.61 8.66 19.41
CA ILE A 60 -2.66 7.63 19.43
C ILE A 60 -3.46 7.67 18.12
N PHE A 61 -3.87 8.85 17.67
CA PHE A 61 -4.59 9.02 16.40
C PHE A 61 -3.76 8.54 15.22
N PHE A 62 -2.46 8.84 15.18
CA PHE A 62 -1.59 8.35 14.12
C PHE A 62 -1.56 6.82 14.07
N PHE A 63 -1.31 6.16 15.20
CA PHE A 63 -1.16 4.70 15.24
C PHE A 63 -2.49 3.95 15.09
N LYS A 64 -3.60 4.49 15.59
CA LYS A 64 -4.92 3.84 15.51
C LYS A 64 -5.66 4.12 14.20
N GLU A 65 -5.52 5.32 13.63
CA GLU A 65 -6.32 5.74 12.48
C GLU A 65 -5.48 5.92 11.21
N VAL A 66 -4.45 6.77 11.28
CA VAL A 66 -3.72 7.21 10.08
C VAL A 66 -2.88 6.09 9.48
N LYS A 67 -2.07 5.42 10.30
CA LYS A 67 -1.19 4.34 9.86
C LYS A 67 -1.99 3.16 9.28
N PRO A 68 -3.02 2.60 9.94
CA PRO A 68 -3.81 1.51 9.35
C PRO A 68 -4.46 1.88 8.01
N LYS A 69 -5.05 3.08 7.90
CA LYS A 69 -5.70 3.56 6.66
C LYS A 69 -4.74 3.73 5.48
N LEU A 70 -3.46 4.00 5.75
CA LEU A 70 -2.44 4.08 4.70
C LEU A 70 -1.87 2.71 4.30
N CYS A 71 -1.86 1.74 5.22
CA CYS A 71 -1.07 0.51 5.04
C CYS A 71 -1.90 -0.73 4.70
N TYR A 72 -3.22 -0.74 4.92
CA TYR A 72 -4.04 -1.94 4.75
C TYR A 72 -3.94 -2.54 3.34
N ARG A 73 -3.84 -1.67 2.31
CA ARG A 73 -3.72 -2.11 0.91
C ARG A 73 -2.43 -2.91 0.67
N LEU A 74 -1.34 -2.63 1.39
CA LEU A 74 -0.08 -3.36 1.22
C LEU A 74 -0.25 -4.84 1.60
N ILE A 75 -1.01 -5.09 2.67
CA ILE A 75 -1.35 -6.46 3.10
C ILE A 75 -2.21 -7.12 2.02
N TYR A 76 -3.24 -6.43 1.54
CA TYR A 76 -4.13 -6.92 0.50
C TYR A 76 -3.38 -7.34 -0.78
N TYR A 77 -2.59 -6.45 -1.39
CA TYR A 77 -1.93 -6.79 -2.66
C TYR A 77 -0.83 -7.84 -2.50
N ARG A 78 -0.17 -7.93 -1.35
CA ARG A 78 0.76 -9.04 -1.08
C ARG A 78 0.05 -10.39 -1.03
N ILE A 79 -1.14 -10.45 -0.44
CA ILE A 79 -1.96 -11.67 -0.42
C ILE A 79 -2.40 -12.01 -1.84
N VAL A 80 -2.92 -11.04 -2.60
CA VAL A 80 -3.32 -11.26 -4.01
C VAL A 80 -2.14 -11.75 -4.84
N TYR A 81 -0.98 -11.11 -4.73
CA TYR A 81 0.23 -11.53 -5.44
C TYR A 81 0.60 -12.98 -5.12
N ASN A 82 0.60 -13.35 -3.84
CA ASN A 82 0.88 -14.73 -3.44
C ASN A 82 -0.15 -15.72 -3.98
N ILE A 83 -1.44 -15.37 -4.02
CA ILE A 83 -2.49 -16.21 -4.60
C ILE A 83 -2.23 -16.41 -6.10
N GLU A 84 -2.00 -15.33 -6.84
CA GLU A 84 -1.77 -15.38 -8.28
C GLU A 84 -0.48 -16.14 -8.64
N MET A 85 0.58 -15.97 -7.84
CA MET A 85 1.85 -16.68 -8.04
C MET A 85 1.73 -18.19 -7.80
N ASN A 86 0.84 -18.60 -6.89
CA ASN A 86 0.57 -20.02 -6.60
C ASN A 86 -0.56 -20.60 -7.45
N ARG A 87 -1.12 -19.83 -8.39
CA ARG A 87 -2.19 -20.32 -9.25
C ARG A 87 -1.66 -21.43 -10.15
N PRO A 88 -2.29 -22.62 -10.16
CA PRO A 88 -1.84 -23.72 -11.01
C PRO A 88 -1.96 -23.32 -12.48
N ILE A 89 -0.87 -23.53 -13.23
CA ILE A 89 -0.88 -23.41 -14.68
C ILE A 89 -1.70 -24.60 -15.17
N GLY A 90 -2.89 -24.34 -15.73
CA GLY A 90 -3.70 -25.39 -16.31
C GLY A 90 -2.85 -26.15 -17.33
N VAL A 91 -2.58 -27.43 -17.07
CA VAL A 91 -2.12 -28.33 -18.12
C VAL A 91 -3.26 -28.43 -19.12
N ASP A 92 -3.10 -27.81 -20.29
CA ASP A 92 -3.93 -28.13 -21.43
C ASP A 92 -3.90 -29.65 -21.59
N LYS A 93 -5.07 -30.29 -21.40
CA LYS A 93 -5.22 -31.70 -21.71
C LYS A 93 -5.08 -31.83 -23.22
N GLN A 94 -3.89 -32.23 -23.63
CA GLN A 94 -3.52 -32.60 -24.99
C GLN A 94 -4.31 -33.82 -25.46
#